data_AF-A0A4D4KKF8-F1
#
_entry.id   AF-A0A4D4KKF8-F1
#
_cell.length_a   1.000
_cell.length_b   1.000
_cell.length_c   1.000
_cell.angle_alpha   90.00
_cell.angle_beta   90.00
_cell.angle_gamma   90.00
#
_symmetry.space_group_name_H-M   'P 1'
#
loop_
_entity.id
_entity.type
_entity.pdbx_description
1 polymer ?
#
loop_
_entity_poly.entity_id
_entity_poly.type
_entity_poly.pdbx_seq_one_letter_code
_entity_poly.pdbx_strand_id
1 'polypeptide(L)' 'MNAALSKPDFVYDTGFGPVAVFVDGPHHDHSDIALRDEEAAERLKEIGWDVIRVRYDDDWSKKVAEYPQVFGEPRR' A
#
# COMPACT_ATOMS: atom_id res chain seq x y z
N MET A 1 1.14 -22.44 3.97
CA MET A 1 0.13 -21.36 4.06
C MET A 1 0.74 -20.11 3.46
N ASN A 2 0.74 -20.00 2.13
CA ASN A 2 1.20 -18.80 1.42
C ASN A 2 -0.02 -17.90 1.20
N ALA A 3 -0.49 -17.28 2.28
CA ALA A 3 -1.60 -16.34 2.21
C ALA A 3 -1.06 -15.02 1.65
N ALA A 4 -1.63 -14.60 0.52
CA ALA A 4 -1.30 -13.41 -0.26
C ALA A 4 0.08 -13.40 -0.92
N LEU A 5 0.11 -13.64 -2.23
CA LEU A 5 1.28 -13.45 -3.11
C LEU A 5 1.63 -11.96 -3.33
N SER A 6 1.11 -11.06 -2.52
CA SER A 6 1.43 -9.63 -2.55
C SER A 6 2.55 -9.38 -1.55
N LYS A 7 3.70 -8.90 -2.00
CA LYS A 7 4.82 -8.55 -1.11
C LYS A 7 4.81 -7.02 -0.94
N PRO A 8 4.12 -6.48 0.09
CA PRO A 8 4.13 -5.04 0.31
C PRO A 8 5.54 -4.57 0.60
N ASP A 9 5.94 -3.43 0.02
CA ASP A 9 7.25 -2.84 0.25
C ASP A 9 7.38 -2.31 1.68
N PHE A 10 6.29 -1.76 2.21
CA PHE A 10 6.21 -1.25 3.57
C PHE A 10 4.92 -1.69 4.24
N VAL A 11 5.01 -1.97 5.55
CA VAL A 11 3.86 -2.22 6.40
C VAL A 11 3.95 -1.26 7.58
N TYR A 12 2.90 -0.48 7.79
CA TYR A 12 2.75 0.46 8.90
C TYR A 12 1.72 -0.11 9.87
N ASP A 13 2.10 -0.27 11.14
CA ASP A 13 1.14 -0.62 12.18
C ASP A 13 0.59 0.68 12.77
N THR A 14 -0.68 0.99 12.48
CA THR A 14 -1.34 2.23 12.94
C THR A 14 -2.36 1.92 14.02
N GLY A 15 -2.73 2.93 14.82
CA GLY A 15 -3.70 2.78 15.90
C GLY A 15 -5.10 2.33 15.47
N PHE A 16 -5.41 2.35 14.17
CA PHE A 16 -6.70 1.94 13.61
C PHE A 16 -6.62 0.62 12.84
N GLY A 17 -5.40 0.09 12.63
CA GLY A 17 -5.16 -1.13 11.88
C GLY A 17 -3.82 -1.11 11.14
N PRO A 18 -3.33 -2.28 10.71
CA PRO A 18 -2.14 -2.38 9.86
C PRO A 18 -2.42 -1.86 8.44
N VAL A 19 -1.45 -1.15 7.87
CA VAL A 19 -1.53 -0.55 6.53
C VAL A 19 -0.39 -1.07 5.67
N ALA A 20 -0.71 -1.67 4.53
CA ALA A 20 0.25 -2.13 3.55
C ALA A 20 0.45 -1.08 2.46
N VAL A 21 1.70 -0.69 2.20
CA VAL A 21 2.07 0.26 1.14
C VAL A 21 2.85 -0.46 0.06
N PHE A 22 2.39 -0.29 -1.18
CA PHE A 22 2.98 -0.86 -2.39
C PHE A 22 3.55 0.26 -3.25
N VAL A 23 4.80 0.09 -3.71
CA VAL A 23 5.52 1.10 -4.48
C VAL A 23 5.74 0.59 -5.91
N ASP A 24 4.96 1.11 -6.85
CA ASP A 24 5.03 0.69 -8.25
C ASP A 24 6.18 1.42 -8.98
N GLY A 25 7.21 0.67 -9.37
CA GLY A 25 8.32 1.16 -10.19
C GLY A 25 7.94 1.38 -11.68
N PRO A 26 8.82 2.01 -12.48
CA PRO A 26 8.55 2.30 -13.90
C PRO A 26 8.45 1.03 -14.76
N HIS A 27 8.87 -0.11 -14.22
CA HIS A 27 8.88 -1.43 -14.85
C HIS A 27 7.86 -2.39 -14.22
N HIS A 28 6.80 -1.88 -13.60
CA HIS A 28 5.67 -2.69 -13.16
C HIS A 28 4.80 -3.12 -14.37
N ASP A 29 5.42 -3.82 -15.31
CA ASP A 29 4.88 -4.22 -16.63
C ASP A 29 4.23 -5.63 -16.59
N HIS A 30 3.74 -6.03 -15.41
CA HIS A 30 3.04 -7.30 -15.25
C HIS A 30 1.62 -7.04 -14.74
N SER A 31 0.73 -6.75 -15.67
CA SER A 31 -0.73 -6.66 -15.48
C SER A 31 -1.31 -7.88 -14.74
N ASP A 32 -0.64 -9.04 -14.83
CA ASP A 32 -1.00 -10.26 -14.10
C ASP A 32 -0.75 -10.18 -12.58
N ILE A 33 0.20 -9.34 -12.13
CA ILE A 33 0.47 -9.11 -10.71
C ILE A 33 -0.57 -8.14 -10.14
N ALA A 34 -0.95 -7.11 -10.91
CA ALA A 34 -1.91 -6.10 -10.48
C ALA A 34 -3.29 -6.69 -10.11
N LEU A 35 -3.79 -7.66 -10.89
CA LEU A 35 -5.07 -8.32 -10.62
C LEU A 35 -5.02 -9.18 -9.36
N ARG A 36 -3.92 -9.92 -9.16
CA ARG A 36 -3.70 -10.74 -7.94
C ARG A 36 -3.50 -9.89 -6.71
N ASP A 37 -2.82 -8.75 -6.86
CA ASP A 37 -2.62 -7.78 -5.79
C ASP A 37 -3.92 -7.05 -5.44
N GLU A 38 -4.84 -6.88 -6.40
CA GLU A 38 -6.18 -6.35 -6.11
C GLU A 38 -7.00 -7.35 -5.29
N GLU A 39 -7.01 -8.63 -5.68
CA GLU A 39 -7.66 -9.67 -4.88
C GLU A 39 -7.00 -9.83 -3.49
N ALA A 40 -5.69 -9.70 -3.39
CA ALA A 40 -4.98 -9.72 -2.12
C ALA A 40 -5.32 -8.48 -1.27
N ALA A 41 -5.39 -7.30 -1.89
CA ALA A 41 -5.75 -6.06 -1.22
C ALA A 41 -7.18 -6.09 -0.68
N GLU A 42 -8.13 -6.65 -1.44
CA GLU A 42 -9.50 -6.82 -0.97
C GLU A 42 -9.56 -7.78 0.23
N ARG A 43 -8.83 -8.90 0.20
CA ARG A 43 -8.72 -9.79 1.37
C ARG A 43 -8.08 -9.11 2.58
N LEU A 44 -7.06 -8.28 2.35
CA LEU A 44 -6.42 -7.48 3.39
C LEU A 44 -7.44 -6.50 4.01
N LYS A 45 -8.22 -5.79 3.21
CA LYS A 45 -9.30 -4.91 3.71
C LYS A 45 -10.35 -5.66 4.50
N GLU A 46 -10.76 -6.86 4.06
CA GLU A 46 -11.73 -7.69 4.79
C GLU A 46 -11.23 -8.11 6.17
N ILE A 47 -9.92 -8.27 6.36
CA ILE A 47 -9.31 -8.58 7.67
C ILE A 47 -8.88 -7.32 8.45
N GLY A 48 -9.26 -6.12 7.99
CA GLY A 48 -9.01 -4.84 8.66
C GLY A 48 -7.66 -4.19 8.34
N TRP A 49 -7.03 -4.57 7.23
CA TRP A 49 -5.81 -3.92 6.74
C TRP A 49 -6.13 -2.88 5.67
N ASP A 50 -5.51 -1.70 5.75
CA ASP A 50 -5.58 -0.71 4.69
C ASP A 50 -4.50 -0.94 3.64
N VAL A 51 -4.77 -0.57 2.39
CA VAL A 51 -3.84 -0.75 1.28
C VAL A 51 -3.64 0.54 0.51
N ILE A 52 -2.40 1.03 0.44
CA ILE A 52 -2.01 2.23 -0.29
C ILE A 52 -1.07 1.84 -1.42
N ARG A 53 -1.38 2.29 -2.64
CA ARG A 53 -0.49 2.17 -3.80
C ARG A 53 0.10 3.53 -4.12
N VAL A 54 1.41 3.59 -4.26
CA VAL A 54 2.17 4.81 -4.59
C VAL A 54 3.02 4.48 -5.80
N ARG A 55 2.96 5.30 -6.86
CA ARG A 55 3.91 5.15 -7.96
C ARG A 55 5.24 5.78 -7.58
N TYR A 56 6.34 5.16 -7.96
CA TYR A 56 7.67 5.65 -7.62
C TYR A 56 7.96 7.04 -8.21
N ASP A 57 7.29 7.40 -9.32
CA ASP A 57 7.42 8.66 -10.05
C ASP A 57 6.38 9.72 -9.63
N ASP A 58 5.53 9.41 -8.64
CA ASP A 58 4.54 10.35 -8.12
C ASP A 58 5.12 11.23 -7.01
N ASP A 59 4.42 12.31 -6.67
CA ASP A 59 4.81 13.22 -5.59
C ASP A 59 4.58 12.57 -4.22
N TRP A 60 5.59 11.85 -3.73
CA TRP A 60 5.58 11.17 -2.42
C TRP A 60 5.15 12.09 -1.28
N SER A 61 5.65 13.33 -1.23
CA SER A 61 5.29 14.28 -0.19
C SER A 61 3.80 14.63 -0.22
N LYS A 62 3.22 14.77 -1.41
CA LYS A 62 1.80 15.02 -1.59
C LYS A 62 0.99 13.79 -1.20
N LYS A 63 1.44 12.59 -1.62
CA LYS A 63 0.77 11.33 -1.32
C LYS A 63 0.76 11.02 0.17
N VAL A 64 1.88 11.21 0.85
CA VAL A 64 1.99 11.09 2.31
C VAL A 64 1.05 12.08 3.01
N ALA A 65 0.97 13.32 2.51
CA ALA A 65 0.07 14.34 3.05
C ALA A 65 -1.43 14.04 2.79
N GLU A 66 -1.78 13.20 1.82
CA GLU A 66 -3.16 12.71 1.60
C GLU A 66 -3.58 11.69 2.68
N TYR A 67 -2.63 11.02 3.34
CA TYR A 67 -2.91 10.00 4.37
C TYR A 67 -2.26 10.36 5.73
N PRO A 68 -2.60 11.50 6.34
CA PRO A 68 -2.04 11.91 7.64
C PRO A 68 -2.43 10.94 8.76
N GLN A 69 -3.55 10.22 8.62
CA GLN A 69 -3.95 9.17 9.56
C GLN A 69 -3.02 7.94 9.56
N VAL A 70 -2.27 7.73 8.47
CA VAL A 70 -1.36 6.58 8.30
C VAL A 70 0.08 6.99 8.56
N PHE A 71 0.53 8.09 7.95
CA PHE A 71 1.92 8.53 8.02
C PHE A 71 2.20 9.57 9.12
N GLY A 72 1.15 10.06 9.80
CA GLY A 72 1.24 11.19 10.72
C GLY A 72 1.23 12.53 10.00
N GLU A 73 1.15 13.62 10.77
CA GLU A 73 1.24 14.96 10.20
C GLU A 73 2.64 15.22 9.62
N PRO A 74 2.75 15.83 8.42
CA PRO A 74 4.03 16.20 7.87
C PRO A 74 4.74 17.14 8.83
N ARG A 75 5.90 16.71 9.34
CA ARG A 75 6.73 17.56 10.21
C ARG A 75 7.25 18.73 9.39
N ARG A 76 6.85 19.94 9.81
CA ARG A 76 7.20 21.23 9.21
C ARG A 76 8.63 21.64 9.52
#